data_AF-A0A536AQ41-F1
#
_entry.id   AF-A0A536AQ41-F1
#
_cell.length_a   1.000
_cell.length_b   1.000
_cell.length_c   1.000
_cell.angle_alpha   90.00
_cell.angle_beta   90.00
_cell.angle_gamma   90.00
#
_symmetry.space_group_name_H-M   'P 1'
#
loop_
_entity.id
_entity.type
_entity.pdbx_description
1 polymer ?
#
loop_
_entity_poly.entity_id
_entity_poly.type
_entity_poly.pdbx_seq_one_letter_code
_entity_poly.pdbx_strand_id
1 'polypeptide(L)'
;LCFSRAPVERLMAYKQRMGWQFPYVSTFNSDFAFDFGLALTEEQAQQIPEVKEMIDNPPDFLKEWSRQVGAELKDGLRENPSWIAFARENGTVYHTYTVSAPDPFVAPYFSFLLERTPKAQPDIAGTLRKDEYPD
;
A
#
# COMPACT_ATOMS: atom_id res chain seq x y z
N LEU A 1 10.05 -7.92 -6.63
CA LEU A 1 10.34 -7.90 -5.18
C LEU A 1 9.27 -7.03 -4.55
N CYS A 2 8.61 -7.50 -3.50
CA CYS A 2 7.71 -6.68 -2.69
C CYS A 2 8.38 -6.40 -1.34
N PHE A 3 7.97 -5.34 -0.66
CA PHE A 3 8.44 -5.03 0.70
C PHE A 3 7.36 -4.32 1.51
N SER A 4 7.44 -4.41 2.83
CA SER A 4 6.60 -3.61 3.73
C SER A 4 7.31 -3.35 5.05
N ARG A 5 6.80 -2.40 5.81
CA ARG A 5 7.31 -2.02 7.13
C ARG A 5 6.79 -2.92 8.26
N ALA A 6 6.06 -3.99 7.97
CA ALA A 6 5.58 -4.93 8.98
C ALA A 6 6.69 -5.90 9.42
N PRO A 7 6.67 -6.38 10.69
CA PRO A 7 7.59 -7.41 11.17
C PRO A 7 7.64 -8.63 10.24
N VAL A 8 8.80 -9.25 10.10
CA VAL A 8 9.03 -10.34 9.14
C VAL A 8 8.12 -11.54 9.42
N GLU A 9 7.82 -11.85 10.68
CA GLU A 9 6.93 -12.95 11.07
C GLU A 9 5.51 -12.71 10.56
N ARG A 10 5.00 -11.48 10.69
CA ARG A 10 3.68 -11.09 10.19
C ARG A 10 3.63 -11.16 8.66
N LEU A 11 4.71 -10.74 7.99
CA LEU A 11 4.80 -10.82 6.53
C LEU A 11 4.84 -12.24 6.02
N MET A 12 5.60 -13.13 6.67
CA MET A 12 5.67 -14.53 6.30
C MET A 12 4.32 -15.23 6.46
N ALA A 13 3.64 -15.01 7.59
CA ALA A 13 2.30 -15.55 7.82
C ALA A 13 1.30 -15.05 6.77
N TYR A 14 1.33 -13.76 6.44
CA TYR A 14 0.45 -13.19 5.42
C TYR A 14 0.78 -13.73 4.01
N LYS A 15 2.07 -13.81 3.64
CA LYS A 15 2.51 -14.41 2.38
C LYS A 15 2.01 -15.85 2.23
N GLN A 16 2.08 -16.64 3.30
CA GLN A 16 1.58 -18.02 3.33
C GLN A 16 0.06 -18.08 3.17
N ARG A 17 -0.70 -17.27 3.93
CA ARG A 17 -2.17 -17.14 3.79
C ARG A 17 -2.57 -16.85 2.35
N MET A 18 -1.85 -15.92 1.70
CA MET A 18 -2.16 -15.50 0.34
C MET A 18 -1.61 -16.44 -0.75
N GLY A 19 -0.73 -17.38 -0.39
CA GLY A 19 -0.10 -18.33 -1.33
C GLY A 19 0.89 -17.69 -2.31
N TRP A 20 1.41 -16.50 -1.99
CA TRP A 20 2.30 -15.75 -2.87
C TRP A 20 3.67 -16.41 -3.02
N GLN A 21 4.21 -16.43 -4.23
CA GLN A 21 5.51 -17.06 -4.55
C GLN A 21 6.65 -16.05 -4.73
N PHE A 22 6.34 -14.76 -4.87
CA PHE A 22 7.37 -13.74 -5.07
C PHE A 22 8.20 -13.46 -3.80
N PRO A 23 9.43 -12.93 -3.94
CA PRO A 23 10.22 -12.46 -2.81
C PRO A 23 9.52 -11.29 -2.10
N TYR A 24 9.43 -11.39 -0.77
CA TYR A 24 8.84 -10.36 0.09
C TYR A 24 9.79 -10.09 1.25
N VAL A 25 10.23 -8.83 1.40
CA VAL A 25 11.18 -8.43 2.45
C VAL A 25 10.54 -7.47 3.44
N SER A 26 11.00 -7.52 4.69
CA SER A 26 10.62 -6.57 5.72
C SER A 26 11.60 -5.40 5.75
N THR A 27 11.08 -4.19 5.87
CA THR A 27 11.84 -2.98 6.24
C THR A 27 11.56 -2.58 7.68
N PHE A 28 10.98 -3.47 8.49
CA PHE A 28 10.69 -3.23 9.89
C PHE A 28 11.96 -2.87 10.66
N ASN A 29 11.84 -1.91 11.57
CA ASN A 29 12.96 -1.40 12.38
C ASN A 29 14.13 -0.85 11.54
N SER A 30 13.82 -0.21 10.41
CA SER A 30 14.78 0.53 9.59
C SER A 30 14.19 1.86 9.12
N ASP A 31 15.05 2.81 8.79
CA ASP A 31 14.64 4.12 8.32
C ASP A 31 14.31 4.15 6.82
N PHE A 32 14.51 3.04 6.11
CA PHE A 32 14.35 2.93 4.65
C PHE A 32 13.05 3.54 4.13
N ALA A 33 11.90 3.22 4.75
CA ALA A 33 10.63 3.75 4.28
C ALA A 33 10.53 5.27 4.43
N PHE A 34 11.15 5.85 5.46
CA PHE A 34 11.14 7.28 5.71
C PHE A 34 12.15 8.01 4.79
N ASP A 35 13.36 7.47 4.64
CA ASP A 35 14.41 8.03 3.78
C ASP A 35 13.98 8.16 2.31
N PHE A 36 13.09 7.26 1.86
CA PHE A 36 12.55 7.25 0.49
C PHE A 36 11.12 7.83 0.37
N GLY A 37 10.58 8.45 1.43
CA GLY A 37 9.25 9.08 1.39
C GLY A 37 8.09 8.09 1.19
N LEU A 38 8.28 6.84 1.58
CA LEU A 38 7.32 5.74 1.48
C LEU A 38 6.44 5.64 2.74
N ALA A 39 6.80 6.34 3.80
CA ALA A 39 6.01 6.48 5.01
C ALA A 39 6.27 7.84 5.67
N LEU A 40 5.27 8.34 6.39
CA LEU A 40 5.34 9.53 7.22
C LEU A 40 5.54 9.14 8.69
N THR A 41 6.31 9.96 9.43
CA THR A 41 6.27 9.95 10.89
C THR A 41 4.92 10.48 11.39
N GLU A 42 4.62 10.25 12.66
CA GLU A 42 3.38 10.75 13.25
C GLU A 42 3.37 12.29 13.25
N GLU A 43 4.50 12.91 13.59
CA GLU A 43 4.67 14.36 13.60
C GLU A 43 4.48 14.94 12.19
N GLN A 44 5.08 14.31 11.18
CA GLN A 44 4.92 14.73 9.78
C GLN A 44 3.45 14.69 9.35
N ALA A 45 2.74 13.61 9.63
CA ALA A 45 1.33 13.47 9.28
C ALA A 45 0.44 14.52 9.95
N GLN A 46 0.72 14.87 11.22
CA GLN A 46 -0.03 15.91 11.94
C GLN A 46 0.15 17.31 11.33
N GLN A 47 1.24 17.55 10.59
CA GLN A 47 1.47 18.82 9.91
C GLN A 47 0.78 18.91 8.55
N ILE A 48 0.16 17.83 8.05
CA ILE A 48 -0.52 17.81 6.75
C ILE A 48 -2.03 18.00 6.98
N PRO A 49 -2.61 19.16 6.64
CA PRO A 49 -4.03 19.44 6.90
C PRO A 49 -4.97 18.43 6.26
N GLU A 50 -4.65 17.96 5.05
CA GLU A 50 -5.46 16.99 4.31
C GLU A 50 -5.52 15.63 5.01
N VAL A 51 -4.38 15.16 5.55
CA VAL A 51 -4.31 13.91 6.33
C VAL A 51 -5.12 14.06 7.61
N LYS A 52 -5.00 15.20 8.29
CA LYS A 52 -5.77 15.47 9.50
C LYS A 52 -7.27 15.49 9.24
N GLU A 53 -7.72 16.17 8.19
CA GLU A 53 -9.13 16.20 7.79
C GLU A 53 -9.66 14.80 7.47
N MET A 54 -8.88 13.96 6.77
CA MET A 54 -9.24 12.57 6.48
C MET A 54 -9.35 11.70 7.75
N ILE A 55 -8.62 12.02 8.82
CA ILE A 55 -8.70 11.32 10.11
C ILE A 55 -9.89 11.81 10.93
N ASP A 56 -10.09 13.12 11.00
CA ASP A 56 -11.14 13.76 11.82
C ASP A 56 -12.53 13.55 11.21
N ASN A 57 -12.65 13.62 9.88
CA ASN A 57 -13.90 13.47 9.12
C ASN A 57 -13.78 12.42 8.00
N PRO A 58 -13.57 11.13 8.32
CA PRO A 58 -13.32 10.13 7.30
C PRO A 58 -14.58 9.86 6.45
N PRO A 59 -14.48 9.90 5.11
CA PRO A 59 -15.53 9.38 4.25
C PRO A 59 -15.72 7.87 4.49
N ASP A 60 -16.91 7.35 4.18
CA ASP A 60 -17.27 5.96 4.51
C ASP A 60 -16.36 4.92 3.85
N PHE A 61 -15.84 5.20 2.65
CA PHE A 61 -14.89 4.32 1.99
C PHE A 61 -13.57 4.19 2.77
N LEU A 62 -13.11 5.24 3.46
CA LEU A 62 -11.90 5.17 4.29
C LEU A 62 -12.16 4.36 5.57
N LYS A 63 -13.33 4.51 6.19
CA LYS A 63 -13.72 3.68 7.35
C LYS A 63 -13.73 2.20 6.99
N GLU A 64 -14.32 1.87 5.85
CA GLU A 64 -14.35 0.51 5.32
C GLU A 64 -12.95 0.01 4.96
N TRP A 65 -12.11 0.84 4.34
CA TRP A 65 -10.72 0.51 4.04
C TRP A 65 -9.92 0.21 5.31
N SER A 66 -10.05 1.03 6.37
CA SER A 66 -9.41 0.79 7.67
C SER A 66 -9.83 -0.56 8.28
N ARG A 67 -11.13 -0.89 8.22
CA ARG A 67 -11.65 -2.19 8.65
C ARG A 67 -11.06 -3.35 7.84
N GLN A 68 -10.98 -3.20 6.51
CA GLN A 68 -10.41 -4.21 5.63
C GLN A 68 -8.93 -4.43 5.93
N VAL A 69 -8.12 -3.37 6.00
CA VAL A 69 -6.69 -3.44 6.30
C VAL A 69 -6.43 -3.97 7.71
N GLY A 70 -7.34 -3.69 8.65
CA GLY A 70 -7.18 -4.03 10.06
C GLY A 70 -6.15 -3.14 10.76
N ALA A 71 -6.13 -1.86 10.39
CA ALA A 71 -5.27 -0.83 10.96
C ALA A 71 -6.07 0.46 11.18
N GLU A 72 -5.68 1.26 12.19
CA GLU A 72 -6.29 2.57 12.42
C GLU A 72 -5.98 3.52 11.24
N LEU A 73 -6.92 4.43 10.93
CA LEU A 73 -6.76 5.38 9.82
C LEU A 73 -5.49 6.22 9.95
N LYS A 74 -5.17 6.70 11.16
CA LYS A 74 -3.95 7.48 11.42
C LYS A 74 -2.67 6.74 11.04
N ASP A 75 -2.65 5.41 11.14
CA ASP A 75 -1.50 4.58 10.79
C ASP A 75 -1.50 4.28 9.29
N GLY A 76 -2.66 3.96 8.73
CA GLY A 76 -2.81 3.69 7.30
C GLY A 76 -2.51 4.89 6.41
N LEU A 77 -2.98 6.09 6.79
CA LEU A 77 -2.80 7.34 6.03
C LEU A 77 -1.37 7.88 6.08
N ARG A 78 -0.50 7.29 6.92
CA ARG A 78 0.93 7.58 6.94
C ARG A 78 1.71 6.76 5.92
N GLU A 79 1.15 5.67 5.41
CA GLU A 79 1.84 4.84 4.43
C GLU A 79 1.65 5.44 3.03
N ASN A 80 2.72 5.45 2.23
CA ASN A 80 2.72 5.97 0.87
C ASN A 80 3.11 4.85 -0.12
N PRO A 81 2.15 3.98 -0.51
CA PRO A 81 2.41 2.87 -1.41
C PRO A 81 3.04 3.34 -2.72
N SER A 82 4.20 2.79 -3.08
CA SER A 82 4.97 3.26 -4.22
C SER A 82 5.72 2.13 -4.93
N TRP A 83 6.06 2.37 -6.20
CA TRP A 83 7.06 1.60 -6.93
C TRP A 83 8.39 2.34 -6.89
N ILE A 84 9.44 1.62 -6.49
CA ILE A 84 10.80 2.17 -6.40
C ILE A 84 11.78 1.27 -7.15
N ALA A 85 12.74 1.87 -7.86
CA ALA A 85 13.79 1.16 -8.57
C ALA A 85 15.19 1.67 -8.18
N PHE A 86 16.11 0.73 -8.08
CA PHE A 86 17.52 0.98 -7.82
C PHE A 86 18.38 0.36 -8.92
N ALA A 87 19.43 1.07 -9.34
CA ALA A 87 20.48 0.55 -10.20
C ALA A 87 21.78 0.42 -9.40
N ARG A 88 22.55 -0.63 -9.66
CA ARG A 88 23.88 -0.80 -9.05
C ARG A 88 24.94 -0.78 -10.13
N GLU A 89 25.90 0.14 -10.02
CA GLU A 89 27.02 0.28 -10.94
C GLU A 89 28.31 0.53 -10.16
N ASN A 90 29.35 -0.26 -10.43
CA ASN A 90 30.67 -0.15 -9.78
C ASN A 90 30.63 -0.10 -8.23
N GLY A 91 29.69 -0.84 -7.63
CA GLY A 91 29.49 -0.88 -6.18
C GLY A 91 28.60 0.23 -5.62
N THR A 92 28.33 1.29 -6.39
CA THR A 92 27.41 2.37 -6.02
C THR A 92 25.96 1.96 -6.32
N VAL A 93 25.04 2.30 -5.42
CA VAL A 93 23.59 2.10 -5.60
C VAL A 93 22.94 3.45 -5.87
N TYR A 94 22.21 3.55 -6.97
CA TYR A 94 21.47 4.74 -7.39
C TYR A 94 19.98 4.49 -7.25
N HIS A 95 19.28 5.40 -6.58
CA HIS A 95 17.82 5.45 -6.63
C HIS A 95 17.42 6.13 -7.94
N THR A 96 16.84 5.38 -8.87
CA THR A 96 16.61 5.86 -10.25
C THR A 96 15.16 6.22 -10.54
N TYR A 97 14.22 5.72 -9.74
CA TYR A 97 12.79 5.91 -9.98
C TYR A 97 11.97 5.71 -8.71
N THR A 98 11.02 6.60 -8.47
CA THR A 98 9.90 6.41 -7.54
C THR A 98 8.63 6.95 -8.17
N VAL A 99 7.53 6.20 -8.01
CA VAL A 99 6.17 6.70 -8.26
C VAL A 99 5.25 6.21 -7.15
N SER A 100 4.45 7.12 -6.59
CA SER A 100 3.52 6.85 -5.50
C SER A 100 2.09 6.71 -6.00
N ALA A 101 1.27 6.02 -5.22
CA ALA A 101 -0.16 5.91 -5.46
C ALA A 101 -0.87 7.28 -5.37
N PRO A 102 -1.93 7.55 -6.15
CA PRO A 102 -2.46 6.70 -7.22
C PRO A 102 -1.54 6.73 -8.45
N ASP A 103 -0.86 5.62 -8.74
CA ASP A 103 0.11 5.54 -9.83
C ASP A 103 -0.63 5.15 -11.10
N PRO A 104 -0.49 5.85 -12.24
CA PRO A 104 -1.26 5.55 -13.44
C PRO A 104 -0.79 4.28 -14.17
N PHE A 105 0.30 3.65 -13.74
CA PHE A 105 0.99 2.61 -14.50
C PHE A 105 0.58 1.20 -14.07
N VAL A 106 0.40 0.96 -12.76
CA VAL A 106 0.14 -0.38 -12.21
C VAL A 106 -1.22 -0.47 -11.52
N ALA A 107 -1.61 0.50 -10.69
CA ALA A 107 -2.84 0.42 -9.91
C ALA A 107 -4.16 0.59 -10.72
N PRO A 108 -4.28 1.45 -11.76
CA PRO A 108 -5.52 1.63 -12.50
C PRO A 108 -5.61 0.75 -13.75
N TYR A 109 -4.54 0.04 -14.15
CA TYR A 109 -4.54 -0.68 -15.43
C TYR A 109 -5.55 -1.83 -15.45
N PHE A 110 -5.81 -2.49 -14.32
CA PHE A 110 -6.84 -3.52 -14.25
C PHE A 110 -8.25 -2.94 -14.04
N SER A 111 -8.38 -1.79 -13.37
CA SER A 111 -9.68 -1.17 -13.08
C SER A 111 -10.42 -0.76 -14.36
N PHE A 112 -9.73 -0.22 -15.37
CA PHE A 112 -10.38 0.11 -16.64
C PHE A 112 -10.81 -1.15 -17.43
N LEU A 113 -10.16 -2.30 -17.20
CA LEU A 113 -10.58 -3.56 -17.83
C LEU A 113 -11.89 -4.06 -17.23
N LEU A 114 -12.14 -3.79 -15.94
CA LEU A 114 -13.41 -4.11 -15.28
C LEU A 114 -14.58 -3.34 -15.91
N GLU A 115 -14.38 -2.07 -16.29
CA GLU A 115 -15.37 -1.26 -17.01
C GLU A 115 -15.77 -1.85 -18.37
N ARG A 116 -14.94 -2.72 -18.96
CA ARG A 116 -15.23 -3.41 -20.23
C ARG A 116 -15.98 -4.72 -20.06
N THR A 117 -16.24 -5.16 -18.83
CA THR A 117 -16.98 -6.40 -18.57
C THR A 117 -18.50 -6.13 -18.61
N PRO A 118 -19.32 -7.09 -19.07
CA PRO A 118 -20.77 -6.92 -19.11
C PRO A 118 -21.45 -7.01 -17.72
N LYS A 119 -20.69 -7.31 -16.65
CA LYS A 119 -21.21 -7.39 -15.28
C LYS A 119 -21.24 -5.99 -14.68
N ALA A 120 -22.33 -5.66 -13.99
CA ALA A 120 -22.40 -4.45 -13.19
C ALA A 120 -21.30 -4.47 -12.12
N GLN A 121 -20.65 -3.33 -11.91
CA GLN A 121 -19.68 -3.18 -10.84
C GLN A 121 -20.42 -3.09 -9.49
N PRO A 122 -19.90 -3.70 -8.41
CA PRO A 122 -20.49 -3.56 -7.09
C PRO A 122 -20.37 -2.11 -6.58
N ASP A 123 -21.35 -1.68 -5.77
CA ASP A 123 -21.38 -0.32 -5.18
C ASP A 123 -20.17 -0.03 -4.27
N ILE A 124 -19.57 -1.08 -3.70
CA ILE A 124 -18.34 -0.98 -2.90
C ILE A 124 -17.21 -1.59 -3.71
N ALA A 125 -16.36 -0.72 -4.26
CA ALA A 125 -15.13 -1.07 -4.94
C ALA A 125 -14.07 -1.55 -3.93
N GLY A 126 -14.28 -2.71 -3.31
CA GLY A 126 -13.32 -3.33 -2.42
C GLY A 126 -12.52 -4.41 -3.15
N THR A 127 -11.20 -4.27 -3.20
CA THR A 127 -10.35 -5.42 -3.54
C THR A 127 -10.36 -6.37 -2.35
N LEU A 128 -10.88 -7.58 -2.52
CA LEU A 128 -10.90 -8.59 -1.47
C LEU A 128 -9.58 -9.35 -1.43
N ARG A 129 -9.23 -9.91 -0.26
CA ARG A 129 -8.14 -10.89 -0.20
C ARG A 129 -8.56 -12.15 -0.94
N LYS A 130 -7.57 -12.93 -1.37
CA LYS A 130 -7.76 -14.20 -2.09
C LYS A 130 -8.80 -15.11 -1.43
N ASP A 131 -8.79 -15.18 -0.10
CA ASP A 131 -9.66 -16.03 0.71
C ASP A 131 -10.96 -15.36 1.16
N GLU A 132 -11.26 -14.16 0.67
CA GLU A 132 -12.48 -13.41 0.97
C GLU A 132 -13.44 -13.35 -0.21
N TYR A 133 -13.03 -13.80 -1.41
CA TYR A 133 -13.92 -13.90 -2.56
C TYR A 133 -14.95 -15.03 -2.34
N PRO A 134 -16.24 -14.80 -2.69
CA PRO A 134 -17.22 -15.86 -2.70
C PRO A 134 -16.87 -16.93 -3.75
N ASP A 135 -17.28 -18.17 -3.49
CA ASP A 135 -17.15 -19.30 -4.41
C ASP A 135 -17.90 -19.08 -5.75
#